data_AF-A0A0C9VFN3-F1
#
_entry.id   AF-A0A0C9VFN3-F1
#
_cell.length_a   1.000
_cell.length_b   1.000
_cell.length_c   1.000
_cell.angle_alpha   90.00
_cell.angle_beta   90.00
_cell.angle_gamma   90.00
#
_symmetry.space_group_name_H-M   'P 1'
#
loop_
_entity.id
_entity.type
_entity.pdbx_description
1 polymer ?
#
loop_
_entity_poly.entity_id
_entity_poly.type
_entity_poly.pdbx_seq_one_letter_code
_entity_poly.pdbx_strand_id
1 'polypeptide(L)' 'DLSKLGMPRNKSQRIRGTAVICGRSIPGLLTARICSDHFENVVIVEPED' A
#
# COMPACT_ATOMS: atom_id res chain seq x y z
N ASP A 1 19.45 -6.36 1.77
CA ASP A 1 18.01 -6.07 1.57
C ASP A 1 17.50 -4.85 2.35
N LEU A 2 18.06 -4.53 3.53
CA LEU A 2 17.61 -3.40 4.34
C LEU A 2 17.94 -2.00 3.81
N SER A 3 18.87 -1.87 2.85
CA SER A 3 19.34 -0.57 2.35
C SER A 3 18.28 0.27 1.66
N LYS A 4 17.15 -0.34 1.27
CA LYS A 4 16.01 0.33 0.62
C LYS A 4 14.76 0.35 1.50
N LEU A 5 14.87 -0.05 2.76
CA LEU A 5 13.73 -0.06 3.68
C LEU A 5 13.19 1.36 3.86
N GLY A 6 11.87 1.52 3.75
CA GLY A 6 11.19 2.82 3.85
C GLY A 6 11.35 3.71 2.61
N MET A 7 12.09 3.29 1.59
CA MET A 7 12.22 4.05 0.34
C MET A 7 11.09 3.71 -0.64
N PRO A 8 10.39 4.70 -1.21
CA PRO A 8 9.35 4.46 -2.20
C PRO A 8 9.94 3.86 -3.49
N ARG A 9 9.15 3.07 -4.23
CA ARG A 9 9.54 2.64 -5.57
C ARG A 9 9.34 3.80 -6.55
N ASN A 10 10.27 3.94 -7.50
CA ASN A 10 10.04 4.78 -8.68
C ASN A 10 8.74 4.34 -9.37
N LYS A 11 7.99 5.29 -9.97
CA LYS A 11 6.68 4.99 -10.56
C LYS A 11 6.71 3.83 -11.56
N SER A 12 7.73 3.77 -12.43
CA SER A 12 7.92 2.69 -13.41
C SER A 12 8.35 1.34 -12.83
N GLN A 13 8.69 1.31 -11.53
CA GLN A 13 9.19 0.14 -10.80
C GLN A 13 8.20 -0.34 -9.72
N ARG A 14 6.99 0.25 -9.69
CA ARG A 14 5.91 -0.21 -8.82
C ARG A 14 5.47 -1.60 -9.24
N ILE A 15 5.03 -2.37 -8.26
CA ILE A 15 4.51 -3.72 -8.44
C ILE A 15 3.19 -3.59 -9.21
N ARG A 16 3.15 -4.18 -10.40
CA ARG A 16 1.92 -4.30 -11.19
C ARG A 16 0.91 -5.13 -10.42
N GLY A 17 -0.25 -4.55 -10.16
CA GLY A 17 -1.32 -5.18 -9.38
C GLY A 17 -1.96 -4.24 -8.37
N THR A 18 -2.85 -4.82 -7.56
CA THR A 18 -3.66 -4.11 -6.58
C THR A 18 -3.39 -4.65 -5.18
N ALA A 19 -2.93 -3.79 -4.27
CA ALA A 19 -2.93 -4.11 -2.86
C ALA A 19 -4.33 -3.87 -2.30
N VAL A 20 -4.93 -4.88 -1.68
CA VAL A 20 -6.23 -4.79 -1.00
C VAL A 20 -5.99 -4.75 0.50
N ILE A 21 -6.43 -3.69 1.17
CA ILE A 21 -6.32 -3.51 2.61
C ILE A 21 -7.73 -3.61 3.20
N CYS A 22 -7.95 -4.57 4.08
CA CYS A 22 -9.23 -4.72 4.78
C CYS A 22 -9.16 -4.01 6.14
N GLY A 23 -9.87 -2.90 6.29
CA GLY A 23 -9.92 -2.11 7.53
C GLY A 23 -9.43 -0.66 7.38
N ARG A 24 -10.24 0.30 7.82
CA ARG A 24 -9.97 1.76 7.80
C ARG A 24 -9.36 2.33 9.09
N SER A 25 -8.94 1.46 10.01
CA SER A 25 -8.26 1.85 11.25
C SER A 25 -6.91 2.51 10.95
N ILE A 26 -6.29 3.14 11.96
CA ILE A 26 -4.98 3.80 11.81
C ILE A 26 -3.92 2.85 11.20
N PRO A 27 -3.76 1.60 11.68
CA PRO A 27 -2.86 0.65 11.03
C PRO A 27 -3.20 0.39 9.57
N GLY A 28 -4.50 0.23 9.24
CA GLY A 28 -4.94 0.00 7.86
C GLY A 28 -4.62 1.16 6.93
N LEU A 29 -4.84 2.39 7.37
CA LEU A 29 -4.48 3.59 6.59
C LEU A 29 -2.97 3.76 6.43
N LEU A 30 -2.19 3.47 7.47
CA LEU A 30 -0.72 3.48 7.39
C LEU A 30 -0.21 2.42 6.40
N THR A 31 -0.76 1.21 6.46
CA THR A 31 -0.46 0.15 5.48
C THR A 31 -0.82 0.61 4.07
N ALA A 32 -2.01 1.17 3.86
CA ALA A 32 -2.42 1.67 2.55
C ALA A 32 -1.49 2.77 2.02
N ARG A 33 -1.06 3.70 2.88
CA ARG A 33 -0.09 4.74 2.54
C ARG A 33 1.24 4.14 2.09
N ILE A 34 1.80 3.19 2.84
CA ILE A 34 3.05 2.51 2.47
C ILE A 34 2.87 1.74 1.15
N CYS A 35 1.78 0.97 1.02
CA CYS A 35 1.47 0.25 -0.22
C CYS A 35 1.36 1.19 -1.43
N SER A 36 0.88 2.43 -1.26
CA SER A 36 0.76 3.41 -2.36
C SER A 36 2.10 3.85 -2.95
N ASP A 37 3.19 3.63 -2.22
CA ASP A 37 4.55 3.89 -2.70
C ASP A 37 5.14 2.68 -3.46
N HIS A 38 4.50 1.52 -3.36
CA HIS A 38 5.03 0.25 -3.89
C HIS A 38 4.16 -0.42 -4.95
N PHE A 39 2.84 -0.24 -4.93
CA PHE A 39 1.88 -0.85 -5.86
C PHE A 39 1.30 0.20 -6.81
N GLU A 40 0.87 -0.23 -8.00
CA GLU A 40 0.19 0.65 -8.95
C GLU A 40 -1.19 1.08 -8.43
N ASN A 41 -1.94 0.12 -7.87
CA ASN A 41 -3.26 0.35 -7.33
C ASN A 41 -3.32 -0.07 -5.85
N VAL A 42 -4.07 0.69 -5.07
CA VAL A 42 -4.33 0.39 -3.66
C VAL A 42 -5.82 0.63 -3.40
N VAL A 43 -6.49 -0.38 -2.86
CA VAL A 43 -7.91 -0.32 -2.51
C VAL A 43 -8.05 -0.63 -1.03
N ILE A 44 -8.77 0.22 -0.31
CA ILE A 44 -9.14 -0.01 1.09
C ILE A 44 -10.60 -0.49 1.08
N VAL A 45 -10.85 -1.63 1.69
CA VAL A 45 -12.18 -2.22 1.85
C VAL A 45 -12.55 -2.16 3.32
N GLU A 46 -13.69 -1.57 3.61
CA GLU A 46 -14.33 -1.62 4.93
C GLU A 46 -15.67 -2.34 4.72
N PRO A 47 -16.00 -3.37 5.52
CA PRO A 47 -17.36 -3.92 5.52
C PRO A 47 -18.32 -2.83 5.98
N GLU A 48 -19.49 -2.74 5.33
CA GLU A 48 -20.58 -1.94 5.87
C GLU A 48 -21.27 -2.75 6.96
N ASP A 49 -21.34 -2.18 8.17
CA ASP A 49 -22.20 -2.58 9.29
C ASP A 49 -22.86 -1.32 9.88
#